data_AF-A0A6A2ZHS0-F1
#
_entry.id   AF-A0A6A2ZHS0-F1
#
_cell.length_a   1.000
_cell.length_b   1.000
_cell.length_c   1.000
_cell.angle_alpha   90.00
_cell.angle_beta   90.00
_cell.angle_gamma   90.00
#
_symmetry.space_group_name_H-M   'P 1'
#
loop_
_entity.id
_entity.type
_entity.pdbx_description
1 polymer ?
#
loop_
_entity_poly.entity_id
_entity_poly.type
_entity_poly.pdbx_seq_one_letter_code
_entity_poly.pdbx_strand_id
1 'polypeptide(L)'
;MSQKAIKAQQESSKLAAEAVSNHRTITAFSSQDQILKMLQTAHGGPRKENVRQSLFAGLGLGTAQLLNVCIMAFDFWYGGKLISQGYITAKTLTETFIILDSTGVVIAQAASMTLDLAKSTEVVGSLFAILDRSRGI
;
A
#
# COMPACT_ATOMS: atom_id res chain seq x y z
N MET A 1 1.75 -2.53 -3.54
CA MET A 1 2.20 -3.45 -4.62
C MET A 1 3.71 -3.59 -4.55
N SER A 2 4.25 -4.80 -4.38
CA SER A 2 5.70 -5.00 -4.44
C SER A 2 6.25 -4.54 -5.79
N GLN A 3 7.42 -3.90 -5.84
CA GLN A 3 8.05 -3.49 -7.12
C GLN A 3 8.18 -4.67 -8.09
N LYS A 4 8.41 -5.88 -7.58
CA LYS A 4 8.45 -7.12 -8.38
C LYS A 4 7.08 -7.46 -8.99
N ALA A 5 5.99 -7.24 -8.26
CA ALA A 5 4.64 -7.46 -8.77
C ALA A 5 4.28 -6.43 -9.86
N ILE A 6 4.72 -5.17 -9.71
CA ILE A 6 4.54 -4.13 -10.73
C ILE A 6 5.31 -4.49 -12.01
N LYS A 7 6.58 -4.90 -11.89
CA LYS A 7 7.39 -5.33 -13.03
C LYS A 7 6.79 -6.53 -13.76
N ALA A 8 6.37 -7.56 -13.03
CA ALA A 8 5.72 -8.72 -13.63
C ALA A 8 4.39 -8.38 -14.31
N GLN A 9 3.62 -7.44 -13.75
CA GLN A 9 2.40 -6.94 -14.38
C GLN A 9 2.70 -6.18 -15.67
N GLN A 10 3.76 -5.36 -15.69
CA GLN A 10 4.20 -4.65 -16.89
C GLN A 10 4.66 -5.63 -17.98
N GLU A 11 5.47 -6.62 -17.64
CA GLU A 11 5.91 -7.67 -18.58
C GLU A 11 4.74 -8.48 -19.14
N SER A 12 3.80 -8.89 -18.27
CA SER A 12 2.61 -9.62 -18.69
C SER A 12 1.70 -8.77 -19.59
N SER A 13 1.54 -7.48 -19.29
CA SER A 13 0.75 -6.55 -20.12
C SER A 13 1.40 -6.33 -21.48
N LYS A 14 2.75 -6.22 -21.52
CA LYS A 14 3.50 -6.11 -22.77
C LYS A 14 3.34 -7.37 -23.62
N LEU A 15 3.51 -8.55 -23.01
CA LEU A 15 3.34 -9.84 -23.69
C LEU A 15 1.91 -10.01 -24.23
N ALA A 16 0.90 -9.61 -23.47
CA ALA A 16 -0.49 -9.64 -23.91
C ALA A 16 -0.74 -8.68 -25.09
N ALA A 17 -0.19 -7.47 -25.05
CA ALA A 17 -0.29 -6.51 -26.15
C ALA A 17 0.34 -7.05 -27.44
N GLU A 18 1.53 -7.67 -27.33
CA GLU A 18 2.25 -8.30 -28.45
C GLU A 18 1.50 -9.52 -29.00
N ALA A 19 0.87 -10.31 -28.13
CA ALA A 19 0.05 -11.45 -28.54
C ALA A 19 -1.22 -11.03 -29.30
N VAL A 20 -1.85 -9.93 -28.90
CA VAL A 20 -3.03 -9.38 -29.60
C VAL A 20 -2.64 -8.79 -30.95
N SER A 21 -1.52 -8.04 -31.03
CA SER A 21 -1.06 -7.47 -32.30
C SER A 21 -0.63 -8.53 -33.31
N ASN A 22 -0.04 -9.64 -32.85
CA ASN A 22 0.44 -10.73 -33.70
C ASN A 22 -0.46 -11.98 -33.71
N HIS A 23 -1.75 -11.86 -33.38
CA HIS A 23 -2.65 -13.01 -33.25
C HIS A 23 -2.69 -13.92 -34.50
N ARG A 24 -2.69 -13.34 -35.72
CA ARG A 24 -2.66 -14.12 -36.98
C ARG A 24 -1.40 -14.96 -37.11
N THR A 25 -0.25 -14.41 -36.73
CA THR A 25 1.05 -15.10 -36.75
C THR A 25 1.06 -16.25 -35.74
N ILE A 26 0.58 -16.00 -34.52
CA ILE A 26 0.55 -17.01 -33.45
C ILE A 26 -0.34 -18.19 -33.82
N THR A 27 -1.50 -17.91 -34.42
CA THR A 27 -2.42 -18.93 -34.89
C THR A 27 -1.86 -19.69 -36.10
N ALA A 28 -1.15 -19.02 -37.01
CA ALA A 28 -0.48 -19.66 -38.14
C ALA A 28 0.65 -20.62 -37.72
N PHE A 29 1.38 -20.28 -36.66
CA PHE A 29 2.45 -21.12 -36.09
C PHE A 29 1.98 -22.06 -34.96
N SER A 30 0.68 -22.06 -34.62
CA SER A 30 0.10 -22.82 -33.50
C SER A 30 0.88 -22.67 -32.18
N SER A 31 1.49 -21.51 -31.93
CA SER A 31 2.39 -21.27 -30.78
C SER A 31 1.68 -20.71 -29.54
N GLN A 32 0.37 -20.93 -29.43
CA GLN A 32 -0.48 -20.40 -28.36
C GLN A 32 -0.03 -20.89 -26.97
N ASP A 33 0.33 -22.17 -26.86
CA ASP A 33 0.81 -22.77 -25.60
C ASP A 33 2.12 -22.15 -25.09
N GLN A 34 3.01 -21.74 -26.00
CA GLN A 34 4.28 -21.12 -25.62
C GLN A 34 4.07 -19.74 -24.97
N ILE A 35 3.15 -18.95 -25.52
CA ILE A 35 2.79 -17.62 -24.99
C ILE A 35 2.09 -17.75 -23.64
N LEU A 36 1.16 -18.70 -23.52
CA LEU A 36 0.51 -19.00 -22.23
C LEU A 36 1.53 -19.42 -21.16
N LYS A 37 2.52 -20.23 -21.51
CA LYS A 37 3.59 -20.65 -20.60
C LYS A 37 4.47 -19.47 -20.15
N MET A 38 4.80 -18.54 -21.05
CA MET A 38 5.53 -17.32 -20.70
C MET A 38 4.73 -16.44 -19.74
N LEU A 39 3.43 -16.26 -20.00
CA LEU A 39 2.54 -15.47 -19.12
C LEU A 39 2.39 -16.12 -17.74
N GLN A 40 2.25 -17.44 -17.69
CA GLN A 40 2.17 -18.19 -16.43
C GLN A 40 3.47 -18.10 -15.62
N THR A 41 4.62 -18.07 -16.30
CA THR A 41 5.94 -17.90 -15.67
C THR A 41 6.12 -16.48 -15.12
N ALA A 42 5.67 -15.45 -15.85
CA ALA A 42 5.69 -14.06 -15.40
C ALA A 42 4.86 -13.85 -14.11
N HIS A 43 3.75 -14.56 -13.95
CA HIS A 43 2.90 -14.45 -12.76
C HIS A 43 3.29 -15.38 -11.59
N GLY A 44 3.98 -16.50 -11.83
CA GLY A 44 4.29 -17.50 -10.80
C GLY A 44 5.22 -17.03 -9.69
N GLY A 45 6.26 -16.25 -10.03
CA GLY A 45 7.21 -15.67 -9.07
C GLY A 45 6.57 -14.64 -8.12
N PRO A 46 5.90 -13.60 -8.64
CA PRO A 46 5.21 -12.59 -7.83
C PRO A 46 4.15 -13.18 -6.91
N ARG A 47 3.45 -14.25 -7.33
CA ARG A 47 2.37 -14.83 -6.55
C ARG A 47 2.86 -15.39 -5.20
N LYS A 48 3.97 -16.13 -5.19
CA LYS A 48 4.54 -16.69 -3.95
C LYS A 48 5.04 -15.60 -3.00
N GLU A 49 5.69 -14.58 -3.57
CA GLU A 49 6.19 -13.44 -2.80
C GLU A 49 5.04 -12.63 -2.20
N ASN A 50 3.98 -12.35 -2.96
CA ASN A 50 2.80 -11.65 -2.47
C ASN A 50 2.14 -12.39 -1.30
N VAL A 51 2.05 -13.72 -1.34
CA VAL A 51 1.50 -14.50 -0.22
C VAL A 51 2.33 -14.31 1.03
N ARG A 52 3.67 -14.42 0.92
CA ARG A 52 4.57 -14.24 2.05
C ARG A 52 4.50 -12.80 2.59
N GLN A 53 4.54 -11.81 1.70
CA GLN A 53 4.41 -10.40 2.07
C GLN A 53 3.05 -10.09 2.72
N SER A 54 1.97 -10.68 2.22
CA SER A 54 0.63 -10.53 2.77
C SER A 54 0.52 -11.11 4.18
N LEU A 55 1.21 -12.22 4.46
CA LEU A 55 1.27 -12.78 5.81
C LEU A 55 2.01 -11.84 6.77
N PHE A 56 3.17 -11.31 6.38
CA PHE A 56 3.91 -10.34 7.20
C PHE A 56 3.12 -9.04 7.42
N ALA A 57 2.48 -8.51 6.37
CA ALA A 57 1.63 -7.33 6.46
C ALA A 57 0.40 -7.60 7.35
N GLY A 58 -0.23 -8.76 7.21
CA GLY A 58 -1.36 -9.17 8.03
C GLY A 58 -0.98 -9.32 9.51
N LEU A 59 0.16 -9.94 9.82
CA LEU A 59 0.67 -10.02 11.19
C LEU A 59 0.97 -8.64 11.76
N GLY A 60 1.65 -7.78 11.02
CA GLY A 60 1.96 -6.42 11.48
C GLY A 60 0.72 -5.56 11.73
N LEU A 61 -0.28 -5.64 10.85
CA LEU A 61 -1.55 -4.92 11.03
C LEU A 61 -2.36 -5.51 12.18
N GLY A 62 -2.43 -6.83 12.29
CA GLY A 62 -3.15 -7.51 13.36
C GLY A 62 -2.57 -7.19 14.74
N THR A 63 -1.24 -7.22 14.89
CA THR A 63 -0.58 -6.87 16.16
C THR A 63 -0.75 -5.40 16.52
N ALA A 64 -0.67 -4.50 15.54
CA ALA A 64 -0.92 -3.07 15.77
C ALA A 64 -2.36 -2.80 16.23
N GLN A 65 -3.34 -3.45 15.60
CA GLN A 65 -4.75 -3.33 15.98
C GLN A 65 -5.02 -3.91 17.37
N LEU A 66 -4.43 -5.06 17.69
CA LEU A 66 -4.54 -5.65 19.02
C LEU A 66 -3.95 -4.71 20.09
N LEU A 67 -2.76 -4.16 19.84
CA LEU A 67 -2.11 -3.24 20.76
C LEU A 67 -2.95 -1.97 20.97
N ASN A 68 -3.56 -1.43 19.91
CA ASN A 68 -4.44 -0.26 20.01
C ASN A 68 -5.64 -0.52 20.94
N VAL A 69 -6.31 -1.67 20.78
CA VAL A 69 -7.42 -2.06 21.67
C VAL A 69 -6.94 -2.29 23.09
N CYS A 70 -5.75 -2.88 23.29
CA CYS A 70 -5.17 -3.07 24.62
C CYS A 70 -4.86 -1.73 25.32
N ILE A 71 -4.29 -0.76 24.60
CA ILE A 71 -4.02 0.58 25.12
C ILE A 71 -5.33 1.25 25.54
N MET A 72 -6.33 1.23 24.65
CA MET A 72 -7.65 1.80 24.94
C MET A 72 -8.28 1.15 26.18
N ALA A 73 -8.24 -0.18 26.30
CA ALA A 73 -8.74 -0.88 27.48
C ALA A 73 -7.98 -0.49 28.76
N PHE A 74 -6.67 -0.31 28.67
CA PHE A 74 -5.83 0.12 29.80
C PHE A 74 -6.13 1.57 30.21
N ASP A 75 -6.33 2.47 29.24
CA ASP A 75 -6.70 3.87 29.47
C ASP A 75 -8.05 3.98 30.18
N PHE A 76 -9.05 3.18 29.77
CA PHE A 76 -10.35 3.16 30.44
C PHE A 76 -10.28 2.53 31.83
N TRP A 77 -9.48 1.47 32.03
CA TRP A 77 -9.30 0.87 33.35
C TRP A 77 -8.63 1.85 34.33
N TYR A 78 -7.55 2.49 33.90
CA TYR A 78 -6.84 3.47 34.71
C TYR A 78 -7.67 4.75 34.92
N GLY A 79 -8.35 5.22 33.87
CA GLY A 79 -9.30 6.32 33.93
C GLY A 79 -10.44 6.06 34.90
N GLY A 80 -11.02 4.86 34.88
CA GLY A 80 -12.05 4.41 35.82
C GLY A 80 -11.56 4.44 37.27
N LYS A 81 -10.32 4.02 37.53
CA LYS A 81 -9.71 4.10 38.86
C LYS A 81 -9.56 5.56 39.33
N LEU A 82 -9.14 6.47 38.46
CA LEU A 82 -9.03 7.90 38.77
C LEU A 82 -10.39 8.55 39.05
N ILE A 83 -11.43 8.12 38.33
CA ILE A 83 -12.82 8.55 38.57
C ILE A 83 -13.29 8.05 39.94
N SER A 84 -13.02 6.79 40.29
CA SER A 84 -13.37 6.23 41.61
C SER A 84 -12.67 6.94 42.77
N GLN A 85 -11.50 7.54 42.54
CA GLN A 85 -10.78 8.33 43.53
C GLN A 85 -11.22 9.81 43.57
N GLY A 86 -12.15 10.22 42.70
CA GLY A 86 -12.70 11.58 42.66
C GLY A 86 -11.79 12.63 42.02
N TYR A 87 -10.68 12.25 41.39
CA TYR A 87 -9.75 13.19 40.76
C TYR A 87 -10.28 13.78 39.44
N ILE A 88 -11.06 13.01 38.69
CA ILE A 88 -11.59 13.41 37.38
C ILE A 88 -13.00 12.86 37.16
N THR A 89 -13.78 13.59 36.36
CA THR A 89 -15.11 13.19 35.91
C THR A 89 -15.02 12.37 34.63
N ALA A 90 -15.90 11.39 34.45
CA ALA A 90 -15.97 10.56 33.24
C ALA A 90 -16.10 11.37 31.94
N LYS A 91 -16.80 12.51 32.00
CA LYS A 91 -16.93 13.46 30.89
C LYS A 91 -15.57 14.02 30.46
N THR A 92 -14.79 14.52 31.40
CA THR A 92 -13.48 15.11 31.13
C THR A 92 -12.50 14.07 30.57
N LEU A 93 -12.50 12.85 31.12
CA LEU A 93 -11.68 11.75 30.62
C LEU A 93 -11.97 11.47 29.13
N THR A 94 -13.26 11.32 28.79
CA THR A 94 -13.68 10.98 27.42
C THR A 94 -13.39 12.12 26.44
N GLU A 95 -13.62 13.37 26.85
CA GLU A 95 -13.32 14.55 26.02
C GLU A 95 -11.82 14.65 25.73
N THR A 96 -10.97 14.53 26.75
CA THR A 96 -9.51 14.59 26.55
C THR A 96 -9.02 13.45 25.67
N PHE A 97 -9.55 12.23 25.83
CA PHE A 97 -9.21 11.09 24.98
C PHE A 97 -9.55 11.33 23.51
N ILE A 98 -10.76 11.81 23.21
CA ILE A 98 -11.19 12.09 21.84
C ILE A 98 -10.33 13.19 21.20
N ILE A 99 -10.02 14.26 21.95
CA ILE A 99 -9.18 15.35 21.43
C ILE A 99 -7.76 14.85 21.14
N LEU A 100 -7.20 14.03 22.03
CA LEU A 100 -5.86 13.47 21.88
C LEU A 100 -5.78 12.54 20.66
N ASP A 101 -6.71 11.59 20.55
CA ASP A 101 -6.76 10.62 19.44
C ASP A 101 -6.98 11.30 18.09
N SER A 102 -7.97 12.20 18.00
CA SER A 102 -8.26 12.95 16.77
C SER A 102 -7.08 13.79 16.31
N THR A 103 -6.37 14.48 17.24
CA THR A 103 -5.17 15.25 16.91
C THR A 103 -4.07 14.35 16.35
N GLY A 104 -3.86 13.18 16.96
CA GLY A 104 -2.89 12.19 16.49
C GLY A 104 -3.17 11.72 15.06
N VAL A 105 -4.43 11.41 14.76
CA VAL A 105 -4.87 10.99 13.42
C VAL A 105 -4.64 12.10 12.38
N VAL A 106 -4.97 13.35 12.72
CA VAL A 106 -4.77 14.50 11.82
C VAL A 106 -3.29 14.71 11.51
N ILE A 107 -2.42 14.61 12.52
CA ILE A 107 -0.97 14.72 12.32
C ILE A 107 -0.46 13.60 11.40
N ALA A 108 -0.89 12.36 11.62
CA ALA A 108 -0.48 11.22 10.80
C ALA A 108 -0.95 11.35 9.33
N GLN A 109 -2.18 11.86 9.12
CA GLN A 109 -2.68 12.14 7.77
C GLN A 109 -1.90 13.27 7.10
N ALA A 110 -1.64 14.38 7.81
CA ALA A 110 -0.86 15.49 7.28
C ALA A 110 0.54 15.03 6.85
N ALA A 111 1.21 14.22 7.67
CA ALA A 111 2.51 13.65 7.35
C ALA A 111 2.46 12.76 6.08
N SER A 112 1.42 11.93 5.95
CA SER A 112 1.23 11.07 4.78
C SER A 112 1.00 11.90 3.51
N MET A 113 0.17 12.94 3.59
CA MET A 113 -0.08 13.87 2.48
C MET A 113 1.19 14.60 2.05
N THR A 114 2.02 15.05 2.99
CA THR A 114 3.32 15.66 2.69
C THR A 114 4.23 14.71 1.93
N LEU A 115 4.31 13.44 2.35
CA LEU A 115 5.12 12.43 1.69
C LEU A 115 4.64 12.15 0.26
N ASP A 116 3.33 12.08 0.05
CA ASP A 116 2.75 11.85 -1.27
C ASP A 116 2.96 13.04 -2.22
N LEU A 117 2.86 14.27 -1.71
CA LEU A 117 3.20 15.48 -2.45
C LEU A 117 4.68 15.50 -2.87
N ALA A 118 5.58 15.11 -1.96
CA ALA A 118 7.02 15.04 -2.25
C ALA A 118 7.29 14.04 -3.39
N LYS A 119 6.73 12.82 -3.33
CA LYS A 119 6.84 11.81 -4.40
C LYS A 119 6.23 12.29 -5.71
N SER A 120 5.06 12.94 -5.66
CA SER A 120 4.41 13.47 -6.87
C SER A 120 5.28 14.52 -7.55
N THR A 121 5.91 15.39 -6.76
CA THR A 121 6.81 16.43 -7.29
C THR A 121 8.04 15.81 -7.95
N GLU A 122 8.61 14.75 -7.36
CA GLU A 122 9.71 13.99 -7.95
C GLU A 122 9.33 13.37 -9.31
N VAL A 123 8.15 12.75 -9.40
CA VAL A 123 7.65 12.15 -10.65
C VAL A 123 7.45 13.21 -11.73
N VAL A 124 6.82 14.34 -11.40
CA VAL A 124 6.62 15.45 -12.33
C VAL A 124 7.96 16.00 -12.83
N GLY A 125 8.94 16.17 -11.94
CA GLY A 125 10.29 16.59 -12.32
C GLY A 125 10.97 15.63 -13.30
N SER A 126 10.85 14.32 -13.07
CA SER A 126 11.37 13.29 -13.99
C SER A 126 10.70 13.34 -15.36
N LEU A 127 9.38 13.54 -15.42
CA LEU A 127 8.65 13.68 -16.68
C LEU A 127 9.09 14.92 -17.46
N PHE A 128 9.25 16.07 -16.78
CA PHE A 128 9.77 17.28 -17.42
C PHE A 128 11.19 17.08 -17.93
N ALA A 129 12.07 16.44 -17.18
CA ALA A 129 13.44 16.14 -17.62
C ALA A 129 13.48 15.24 -18.87
N ILE A 130 12.58 14.25 -18.99
CA ILE A 130 12.47 13.38 -20.18
C ILE A 130 11.96 14.19 -21.38
N LEU A 131 10.93 15.03 -21.18
CA LEU A 131 10.37 15.88 -22.22
C LEU A 131 11.39 16.91 -22.74
N ASP A 132 12.20 17.46 -21.85
CA ASP A 132 13.23 18.45 -22.18
C ASP A 132 14.41 17.80 -22.91
N ARG A 133 14.82 16.59 -22.48
CA ARG A 133 15.82 15.77 -23.20
C ARG A 133 15.39 15.44 -24.63
N SER A 134 14.10 15.20 -24.87
CA SER A 134 13.57 14.93 -26.22
C SER A 134 13.43 16.19 -27.08
N ARG A 135 13.46 17.39 -26.48
CA ARG A 135 13.39 18.69 -27.15
C ARG A 135 14.77 19.31 -27.44
N GLY A 136 15.84 18.55 -27.26
CA GLY A 136 17.19 18.91 -27.69
C GLY A 136 17.30 19.07 -29.21
N ILE A 137 16.93 20.26 -29.67
CA ILE A 137 17.62 21.01 -30.73
C ILE A 137 18.77 21.75 -30.03
#